data_AF-A0A957PV12-F1
#
_entry.id   AF-A0A957PV12-F1
#
_cell.length_a   1.000
_cell.length_b   1.000
_cell.length_c   1.000
_cell.angle_alpha   90.00
_cell.angle_beta   90.00
_cell.angle_gamma   90.00
#
_symmetry.space_group_name_H-M   'P 1'
#
loop_
_entity.id
_entity.type
_entity.pdbx_description
1 polymer ?
#
loop_
_entity_poly.entity_id
_entity_poly.type
_entity_poly.pdbx_seq_one_letter_code
_entity_poly.pdbx_strand_id
1 'polypeptide(L)'
;MPLEHAILAFIEYQPMTGYDLKKYFDVSVKHFWSATQSHIYKALEGLEKKGWAEAQVIPQEGKPNRKEYQITDEGRIELRRWLVTPLPLDPVREASLIQI
;
A
#
# COMPACT_ATOMS: atom_id res chain seq x y z
N MET A 1 9.14 0.20 -0.68
CA MET A 1 8.88 0.53 0.75
C MET A 1 7.68 -0.27 1.25
N PRO A 2 7.53 -0.53 2.56
CA PRO A 2 6.41 -1.33 3.09
C PRO A 2 5.02 -0.78 2.73
N LEU A 3 4.86 0.55 2.67
CA LEU A 3 3.60 1.20 2.29
C LEU A 3 3.15 0.90 0.85
N GLU A 4 4.08 0.88 -0.10
CA GLU A 4 3.78 0.56 -1.51
C GLU A 4 3.24 -0.86 -1.65
N HIS A 5 3.85 -1.83 -0.95
CA HIS A 5 3.39 -3.22 -0.96
C HIS A 5 2.07 -3.40 -0.22
N ALA A 6 1.84 -2.66 0.87
CA ALA A 6 0.54 -2.64 1.54
C ALA A 6 -0.56 -2.11 0.60
N ILE A 7 -0.29 -1.03 -0.13
CA ILE A 7 -1.23 -0.51 -1.14
C ILE A 7 -1.47 -1.55 -2.24
N LEU A 8 -0.42 -2.18 -2.77
CA LEU A 8 -0.54 -3.26 -3.77
C LEU A 8 -1.46 -4.39 -3.27
N ALA A 9 -1.29 -4.84 -2.02
CA ALA A 9 -2.12 -5.87 -1.43
C ALA A 9 -3.60 -5.47 -1.34
N PHE A 10 -3.90 -4.21 -1.04
CA PHE A 10 -5.28 -3.71 -1.03
C PHE A 10 -5.91 -3.69 -2.43
N ILE A 11 -5.18 -3.16 -3.42
CA ILE A 11 -5.70 -3.02 -4.79
C ILE A 11 -5.69 -4.35 -5.58
N GLU A 12 -5.00 -5.38 -5.08
CA GLU A 12 -5.12 -6.75 -5.59
C GLU A 12 -6.48 -7.36 -5.23
N TYR A 13 -7.02 -7.05 -4.06
CA TYR A 13 -8.32 -7.57 -3.63
C TYR A 13 -9.47 -6.98 -4.46
N GLN A 14 -9.44 -5.67 -4.71
CA GLN A 14 -10.39 -4.97 -5.56
C GLN A 14 -9.82 -3.62 -6.00
N PRO A 15 -10.25 -3.07 -7.15
CA PRO A 15 -9.93 -1.69 -7.52
C PRO A 15 -10.37 -0.69 -6.45
N MET A 16 -9.51 0.27 -6.11
CA MET A 16 -9.77 1.26 -5.06
C MET A 16 -9.27 2.65 -5.45
N THR A 17 -9.93 3.69 -4.94
CA THR A 17 -9.38 5.06 -5.03
C THR A 17 -8.36 5.31 -3.94
N GLY A 18 -7.55 6.35 -4.09
CA GLY A 18 -6.71 6.86 -3.01
C GLY A 18 -7.49 7.22 -1.74
N TYR A 19 -8.75 7.65 -1.88
CA TYR A 19 -9.63 7.92 -0.74
C TYR A 19 -10.08 6.64 -0.03
N ASP A 20 -10.49 5.62 -0.80
CA ASP A 20 -10.87 4.32 -0.23
C ASP A 20 -9.69 3.69 0.51
N LEU A 21 -8.50 3.72 -0.11
CA LEU A 21 -7.26 3.27 0.53
C LEU A 21 -7.05 4.01 1.85
N LYS A 22 -7.16 5.34 1.89
CA LYS A 22 -7.03 6.10 3.15
C LYS A 22 -8.02 5.62 4.21
N LYS A 23 -9.28 5.40 3.83
CA LYS A 23 -10.32 4.89 4.73
C LYS A 23 -9.97 3.48 5.25
N TYR A 24 -9.48 2.59 4.39
CA TYR A 24 -9.04 1.26 4.80
C TYR A 24 -7.82 1.32 5.72
N PHE A 25 -6.83 2.17 5.43
CA PHE A 25 -5.66 2.35 6.30
C PHE A 25 -6.06 2.85 7.70
N ASP A 26 -7.00 3.78 7.79
CA ASP A 26 -7.49 4.33 9.06
C ASP A 26 -8.23 3.31 9.92
N VAL A 27 -8.82 2.28 9.31
CA VAL A 27 -9.57 1.24 10.01
C VAL A 27 -8.71 0.01 10.30
N SER A 28 -7.89 -0.43 9.34
CA SER A 28 -7.22 -1.74 9.37
C SER A 28 -5.78 -1.71 9.86
N VAL A 29 -5.04 -0.60 9.64
CA VAL A 29 -3.60 -0.55 9.88
C VAL A 29 -3.17 0.62 10.78
N LYS A 30 -4.13 1.39 11.30
CA LYS A 30 -3.87 2.60 12.12
C LYS A 30 -2.91 2.37 13.28
N HIS A 31 -2.93 1.17 13.89
CA HIS A 31 -2.07 0.83 15.02
C HIS A 31 -0.62 0.50 14.61
N PHE A 32 -0.39 0.12 13.35
CA PHE A 32 0.91 -0.35 12.85
C PHE A 32 1.56 0.61 11.86
N TRP A 33 0.76 1.43 11.14
CA TRP A 33 1.25 2.36 10.13
C TRP A 33 0.39 3.61 10.03
N SER A 34 0.95 4.78 10.37
CA SER A 34 0.31 6.08 10.14
C SER A 34 0.66 6.62 8.75
N ALA A 35 -0.14 6.26 7.74
CA ALA A 35 -0.03 6.84 6.41
C ALA A 35 -0.91 8.10 6.32
N THR A 36 -0.28 9.27 6.11
CA THR A 36 -1.03 10.47 5.74
C THR A 36 -1.63 10.28 4.35
N GLN A 37 -2.69 11.02 4.04
CA GLN A 37 -3.29 11.00 2.71
C GLN A 37 -2.24 11.30 1.62
N SER A 38 -1.38 12.30 1.84
CA SER A 38 -0.29 12.64 0.92
C SER A 38 0.71 11.50 0.69
N HIS A 39 1.00 10.69 1.72
CA HIS A 39 1.87 9.51 1.55
C HIS A 39 1.23 8.45 0.66
N ILE A 40 -0.09 8.22 0.79
CA ILE A 40 -0.81 7.26 -0.06
C ILE A 40 -0.76 7.72 -1.52
N TYR A 41 -1.09 8.98 -1.80
CA TYR A 41 -1.04 9.50 -3.17
C TYR A 41 0.36 9.45 -3.78
N LYS A 42 1.39 9.83 -3.00
CA LYS A 42 2.79 9.74 -3.45
C LYS A 42 3.22 8.28 -3.73
N ALA A 43 2.76 7.34 -2.91
CA ALA A 43 3.03 5.92 -3.12
C ALA A 43 2.31 5.40 -4.37
N LEU A 44 1.05 5.77 -4.60
CA LEU A 44 0.29 5.43 -5.81
C LEU A 44 0.99 5.95 -7.08
N GLU A 45 1.47 7.19 -7.08
CA GLU A 45 2.28 7.72 -8.19
C GLU A 45 3.55 6.89 -8.42
N GLY A 46 4.20 6.43 -7.33
CA GLY A 46 5.36 5.56 -7.40
C GLY A 46 5.04 4.20 -8.01
N LEU A 47 3.88 3.61 -7.67
CA LEU A 47 3.40 2.36 -8.23
C LEU A 47 3.07 2.49 -9.72
N GLU A 48 2.40 3.57 -10.12
CA GLU A 48 2.12 3.89 -11.53
C GLU A 48 3.43 4.03 -12.33
N LYS A 49 4.41 4.78 -11.81
CA LYS A 49 5.73 4.95 -12.46
C LYS A 49 6.52 3.66 -12.61
N LYS A 50 6.32 2.70 -11.70
CA LYS A 50 6.97 1.37 -11.75
C LYS A 50 6.20 0.38 -12.64
N GLY A 51 5.01 0.75 -13.13
CA GLY A 51 4.12 -0.16 -13.84
C GLY A 51 3.54 -1.26 -12.95
N TRP A 52 3.53 -1.07 -11.62
CA TRP A 52 2.98 -2.05 -10.66
C TRP A 52 1.49 -1.85 -10.40
N ALA A 53 0.98 -0.67 -10.72
CA ALA A 53 -0.43 -0.35 -10.67
C ALA A 53 -0.80 0.50 -11.88
N GLU A 54 -2.03 0.38 -12.33
CA GLU A 54 -2.62 1.24 -13.33
C GLU A 54 -3.83 1.95 -12.74
N ALA A 55 -4.15 3.11 -13.32
CA ALA A 55 -5.31 3.87 -12.88
C ALA A 55 -6.33 4.03 -14.00
N GLN A 56 -7.60 3.81 -13.65
CA GLN A 56 -8.73 4.02 -14.52
C GLN A 56 -9.58 5.18 -13.99
N VAL A 57 -9.93 6.10 -14.88
CA VAL A 57 -10.87 7.18 -14.56
C VAL A 57 -12.27 6.70 -14.90
N ILE A 58 -13.11 6.54 -13.88
CA ILE A 58 -14.51 6.15 -14.00
C ILE A 58 -15.36 7.43 -13.97
N PRO A 59 -16.07 7.76 -15.08
CA PRO A 59 -16.99 8.89 -15.11
C PRO A 59 -18.13 8.72 -14.10
N GLN A 60 -18.51 9.81 -13.42
CA GLN A 60 -19.65 9.82 -12.52
C GLN A 60 -20.62 10.93 -12.91
N GLU A 61 -21.92 10.63 -12.90
CA GLU A 61 -22.95 11.63 -13.16
C GLU A 61 -23.20 12.47 -11.90
N GLY A 62 -23.11 13.80 -12.02
CA GLY A 62 -23.34 14.73 -10.91
C GLY A 62 -22.25 14.73 -9.83
N LYS A 63 -21.12 14.05 -10.02
CA LYS A 63 -19.98 14.00 -9.10
C LYS A 63 -18.65 14.06 -9.86
N PRO A 64 -17.53 14.46 -9.22
CA PRO A 64 -16.21 14.35 -9.82
C PRO A 64 -15.89 12.91 -10.22
N ASN A 65 -15.18 12.72 -11.33
CA ASN A 65 -14.77 11.40 -11.79
C ASN A 65 -13.92 10.69 -10.73
N ARG A 66 -14.10 9.36 -10.64
CA ARG A 66 -13.40 8.52 -9.68
C ARG A 66 -12.13 7.97 -10.33
N LYS A 67 -10.95 8.26 -9.77
CA LYS A 67 -9.68 7.64 -10.19
C LYS A 67 -9.44 6.38 -9.35
N GLU A 68 -9.72 5.22 -9.93
CA GLU A 68 -9.50 3.92 -9.31
C GLU A 68 -8.16 3.34 -9.74
N TYR A 69 -7.53 2.60 -8.83
CA TYR A 69 -6.25 1.95 -9.03
C TYR A 69 -6.43 0.45 -8.97
N GLN A 70 -5.77 -0.27 -9.88
CA GLN A 70 -5.75 -1.72 -9.95
C GLN A 70 -4.31 -2.23 -10.10
N ILE A 71 -4.04 -3.40 -9.53
CA ILE A 71 -2.74 -4.06 -9.68
C ILE A 71 -2.55 -4.61 -11.10
N THR A 72 -1.37 -4.38 -11.68
CA THR A 72 -0.93 -4.97 -12.96
C THR A 72 -0.33 -6.36 -12.74
N ASP A 73 -0.02 -7.07 -13.82
CA ASP A 73 0.67 -8.37 -13.71
C ASP A 73 2.09 -8.24 -13.14
N GLU A 74 2.81 -7.18 -13.52
CA GLU A 74 4.12 -6.84 -12.94
C GLU A 74 3.99 -6.52 -11.45
N GLY A 75 2.94 -5.80 -11.06
CA GLY A 75 2.64 -5.52 -9.66
C GLY A 75 2.39 -6.78 -8.85
N ARG A 76 1.65 -7.75 -9.41
CA ARG A 76 1.41 -9.06 -8.77
C ARG A 76 2.70 -9.85 -8.57
N ILE A 77 3.60 -9.82 -9.56
CA ILE A 77 4.92 -10.47 -9.47
C ILE A 77 5.74 -9.84 -8.34
N GLU A 78 5.79 -8.51 -8.29
CA GLU A 78 6.51 -7.80 -7.24
C GLU A 78 5.93 -8.08 -5.86
N LEU A 79 4.60 -8.02 -5.72
CA LEU A 79 3.93 -8.27 -4.45
C LEU A 79 4.23 -9.69 -3.94
N ARG A 80 4.16 -10.70 -4.82
CA ARG A 80 4.56 -12.07 -4.47
C ARG A 80 6.01 -12.15 -4.05
N ARG A 81 6.93 -11.51 -4.80
CA ARG A 81 8.36 -11.45 -4.45
C ARG A 81 8.56 -10.89 -3.05
N TRP A 82 7.88 -9.78 -2.75
CA TRP A 82 7.99 -9.13 -1.44
C TRP A 82 7.44 -10.00 -0.32
N LEU A 83 6.28 -10.64 -0.50
CA LEU A 83 5.65 -11.51 0.50
C LEU A 83 6.48 -12.75 0.86
N VAL A 84 7.27 -13.28 -0.08
CA VAL A 84 8.15 -14.44 0.17
C VAL A 84 9.57 -14.03 0.60
N THR A 85 9.87 -12.73 0.66
CA THR A 85 11.18 -12.27 1.09
C THR A 85 11.30 -12.45 2.61
N PRO A 86 12.31 -13.21 3.10
CA PRO A 86 12.50 -13.39 4.53
C PRO A 86 12.65 -12.03 5.24
N LEU A 87 11.90 -11.83 6.32
CA LEU A 87 12.14 -10.69 7.18
C LEU A 87 13.54 -10.83 7.79
N PRO A 88 14.36 -9.77 7.78
CA PRO A 88 15.65 -9.81 8.46
C PRO A 88 15.41 -10.20 9.92
N LEU A 89 16.15 -11.21 10.39
CA LEU A 89 16.23 -11.54 11.81
C LEU A 89 17.05 -10.42 12.47
N ASP A 90 16.42 -9.29 12.74
CA ASP A 90 17.05 -8.27 13.57
C ASP A 90 17.21 -8.87 14.97
N PRO A 91 18.44 -9.03 15.48
CA PRO A 91 18.61 -9.52 16.83
C PRO A 91 17.91 -8.55 17.78
N VAL A 92 16.96 -9.06 18.56
CA VAL A 92 16.25 -8.31 19.59
C VAL A 92 17.29 -7.85 20.63
N ARG A 93 17.74 -6.60 20.52
CA ARG A 93 18.66 -5.98 21.49
C ARG A 93 17.83 -5.25 22.54
N GLU A 94 17.37 -5.99 23.54
CA GLU A 94 16.68 -5.41 24.70
C GLU A 94 17.66 -5.16 25.85
N ALA A 95 17.98 -3.89 26.09
CA ALA A 95 18.87 -3.48 27.18
C ALA A 95 18.34 -3.88 28.58
N SER A 96 17.02 -4.07 28.71
CA SER A 96 16.37 -4.61 29.91
C SER A 96 16.77 -6.05 30.22
N LEU A 97 17.23 -6.85 29.24
CA LEU A 97 17.65 -8.23 29.45
C LEU A 97 19.06 -8.36 30.05
N ILE A 98 19.84 -7.27 30.06
CA ILE A 98 21.21 -7.23 30.60
C ILE A 98 21.34 -6.35 31.84
N GLN A 99 20.26 -5.72 32.30
CA GLN A 99 20.22 -5.05 33.60
C GLN A 99 19.99 -6.10 34.69
N ILE A 100 21.06 -6.47 35.39
CA ILE A 100 21.05 -7.25 36.64
C ILE A 100 21.22 -6.28 37.81
#